data_AF-A0A0K2LFN9-F1
#
_entry.id   AF-A0A0K2LFN9-F1
#
_cell.length_a   1.000
_cell.length_b   1.000
_cell.length_c   1.000
_cell.angle_alpha   90.00
_cell.angle_beta   90.00
_cell.angle_gamma   90.00
#
_symmetry.space_group_name_H-M   'P 1'
#
loop_
_entity.id
_entity.type
_entity.pdbx_description
1 polymer ?
#
loop_
_entity_poly.entity_id
_entity_poly.type
_entity_poly.pdbx_seq_one_letter_code
_entity_poly.pdbx_strand_id
1 'polypeptide(L)' 'MTPDKLVQIATENNEPEWFIQKRRMALDVMDELPLPEIQRFDFHNWQMTPDVSNELEHHCHPIKITY' A
#
# COMPACT_ATOMS: atom_id res chain seq x y z
N MET A 1 -11.30 -11.42 -20.55
CA MET A 1 -10.02 -12.06 -20.96
C MET A 1 -10.35 -13.50 -21.30
N THR A 2 -9.98 -14.04 -22.46
CA THR A 2 -10.19 -15.48 -22.75
C THR A 2 -8.95 -16.29 -22.38
N PRO A 3 -9.08 -17.57 -22.02
CA PRO A 3 -7.93 -18.43 -21.72
C PRO A 3 -6.89 -18.43 -22.84
N ASP A 4 -7.33 -18.54 -24.10
CA ASP A 4 -6.44 -18.58 -25.27
C ASP A 4 -5.63 -17.30 -25.44
N LYS A 5 -6.27 -16.14 -25.21
CA LYS A 5 -5.59 -14.84 -25.30
C LYS A 5 -4.59 -14.65 -24.17
N LEU A 6 -4.84 -15.26 -23.00
CA LEU A 6 -3.94 -15.23 -21.85
C LEU A 6 -2.70 -16.09 -22.10
N VAL A 7 -2.88 -17.29 -22.67
CA VAL A 7 -1.77 -18.16 -23.08
C VAL A 7 -0.93 -17.48 -24.15
N GLN A 8 -1.56 -16.89 -25.18
CA GLN A 8 -0.85 -16.18 -26.24
C GLN A 8 0.09 -15.09 -25.68
N ILE A 9 -0.43 -14.20 -24.83
CA ILE A 9 0.36 -13.12 -24.23
C ILE A 9 1.51 -13.67 -23.38
N ALA A 10 1.26 -14.74 -22.62
CA ALA A 10 2.27 -15.35 -21.78
C ALA A 10 3.40 -16.01 -22.59
N THR A 11 3.05 -16.64 -23.72
CA THR A 11 4.02 -17.19 -24.68
C THR A 11 4.84 -16.08 -25.34
N GLU A 12 4.21 -14.98 -25.78
CA GLU A 12 4.90 -13.82 -26.37
C GLU A 12 5.89 -13.18 -25.38
N ASN A 13 5.61 -13.24 -24.08
CA ASN A 13 6.48 -12.75 -23.02
C ASN A 13 7.60 -13.73 -22.61
N ASN A 14 7.76 -14.87 -23.30
CA ASN A 14 8.73 -15.93 -22.98
C ASN A 14 8.63 -16.43 -21.53
N GLU A 15 7.41 -16.54 -21.02
CA GLU A 15 7.21 -17.01 -19.67
C GLU A 15 7.35 -18.53 -19.58
N PRO A 16 7.84 -19.03 -18.44
CA PRO A 16 7.96 -20.47 -18.25
C PRO A 16 6.58 -21.12 -18.15
N GLU A 17 6.45 -22.31 -18.70
CA GLU A 17 5.18 -23.06 -18.79
C GLU A 17 4.46 -23.22 -17.45
N TRP A 18 5.20 -23.44 -16.35
CA TRP A 18 4.62 -23.54 -15.01
C TRP A 18 3.87 -22.26 -14.60
N PHE A 19 4.30 -21.09 -15.09
CA PHE A 19 3.68 -19.81 -14.77
C PHE A 19 2.45 -19.56 -15.63
N ILE A 20 2.48 -19.96 -16.91
CA ILE A 20 1.32 -19.95 -17.81
C ILE A 20 0.17 -20.79 -17.20
N GLN A 21 0.50 -21.98 -16.69
CA GLN A 21 -0.46 -22.86 -16.02
C GLN A 21 -1.04 -22.21 -14.75
N LYS A 22 -0.22 -21.56 -13.93
CA LYS A 22 -0.70 -20.84 -12.74
C LYS A 22 -1.69 -19.74 -13.08
N ARG A 23 -1.51 -19.03 -14.18
CA ARG A 23 -2.47 -18.00 -14.63
C ARG A 23 -3.78 -18.60 -15.11
N ARG A 24 -3.72 -19.71 -15.85
CA ARG A 24 -4.93 -20.43 -16.27
C ARG A 24 -5.74 -20.86 -15.05
N MET A 25 -5.08 -21.51 -14.09
CA MET A 25 -5.71 -21.90 -12.83
C MET A 25 -6.32 -20.71 -12.08
N ALA A 26 -5.61 -19.56 -12.04
CA ALA A 26 -6.13 -18.36 -11.42
C ALA A 26 -7.37 -17.82 -12.15
N LEU A 27 -7.35 -17.78 -13.48
CA LEU A 27 -8.49 -17.32 -14.29
C LEU A 27 -9.72 -18.21 -14.07
N ASP A 28 -9.52 -19.53 -13.97
CA ASP A 28 -10.61 -20.50 -13.81
C ASP A 28 -11.38 -20.32 -12.47
N VAL A 29 -10.68 -19.87 -11.41
CA VAL A 29 -11.30 -19.69 -10.08
C VAL A 29 -11.69 -18.24 -9.79
N MET A 30 -11.28 -17.28 -10.62
CA MET A 30 -11.44 -15.84 -10.33
C MET A 30 -12.90 -15.41 -10.13
N ASP A 31 -13.83 -15.99 -10.88
CA ASP A 31 -15.26 -15.65 -10.81
C ASP A 31 -15.94 -16.22 -9.53
N GLU A 32 -15.30 -17.20 -8.88
CA GLU A 32 -15.81 -17.84 -7.65
C GLU A 32 -15.28 -17.17 -6.38
N LEU A 33 -14.19 -16.41 -6.49
CA LEU A 33 -13.55 -15.76 -5.35
C LEU A 33 -14.36 -14.53 -4.92
N PRO A 34 -14.58 -14.34 -3.60
CA PRO A 34 -15.18 -13.11 -3.11
C PRO A 34 -14.25 -11.94 -3.41
N LEU A 35 -14.84 -10.77 -3.68
CA LEU A 35 -14.07 -9.54 -3.79
C LEU A 35 -13.28 -9.33 -2.48
N PRO A 36 -12.04 -8.84 -2.54
CA PRO A 36 -11.24 -8.63 -1.36
C PRO A 36 -11.92 -7.62 -0.44
N GLU A 37 -11.92 -7.93 0.86
CA GLU A 37 -12.33 -6.96 1.86
C GLU A 37 -11.25 -5.87 1.97
N ILE A 38 -11.63 -4.64 1.65
CA ILE A 38 -10.71 -3.50 1.76
C ILE A 38 -10.83 -2.93 3.17
N GLN A 39 -9.82 -3.16 4.00
CA GLN A 39 -9.67 -2.44 5.26
C GLN A 39 -9.39 -0.97 4.94
N ARG A 40 -10.37 -0.10 5.21
CA ARG A 40 -10.16 1.33 5.15
C ARG A 40 -9.59 1.78 6.49
N PHE A 41 -8.48 2.51 6.43
CA PHE A 41 -7.93 3.20 7.59
C PHE A 41 -8.51 4.60 7.64
N ASP A 42 -9.01 5.00 8.79
CA ASP A 42 -9.30 6.40 9.06
C ASP A 42 -8.00 7.09 9.46
N PHE A 43 -7.44 7.85 8.52
CA PHE A 43 -6.21 8.62 8.71
C PHE A 43 -6.50 10.07 9.14
N HIS A 44 -7.75 10.43 9.45
CA HIS A 44 -8.12 11.81 9.76
C HIS A 44 -7.33 12.40 10.94
N ASN A 45 -6.98 11.57 11.93
CA ASN A 45 -6.25 11.97 13.13
C ASN A 45 -4.81 11.49 13.16
N TRP A 46 -4.25 11.05 12.03
CA TRP A 46 -2.85 10.67 11.99
C TRP A 46 -1.98 11.91 12.19
N GLN A 47 -1.07 11.85 13.17
CA GLN A 47 -0.04 12.88 13.34
C GLN A 47 0.95 12.79 12.18
N MET A 48 0.74 13.67 11.19
CA MET A 48 1.59 13.76 9.99
C MET A 48 2.89 14.54 10.25
N THR A 49 2.96 15.24 11.38
CA THR A 49 4.12 16.02 11.82
C THR A 49 4.51 15.65 13.24
N PRO A 50 5.80 15.81 13.61
CA PRO A 50 6.23 15.63 14.99
C PRO A 50 5.41 16.50 15.94
N ASP A 51 5.09 15.94 17.10
CA ASP A 51 4.45 16.70 18.18
C ASP A 51 5.46 17.71 18.76
N VAL A 52 5.29 18.98 18.40
CA VAL A 52 6.15 20.09 18.82
C VAL A 52 5.82 20.61 20.22
N SER A 53 4.86 20.00 20.94
CA SER A 53 4.50 20.42 22.29
C SER A 53 5.67 20.35 23.29
N ASN A 54 6.64 19.47 23.06
CA ASN A 54 7.84 19.35 23.89
C ASN A 54 8.97 20.33 23.53
N GLU A 55 8.90 21.07 22.42
CA GLU A 55 9.99 21.98 22.00
C GLU A 55 9.87 23.40 22.58
N LEU A 56 8.71 23.77 23.13
CA LEU A 56 8.47 25.10 23.69
C LEU A 56 8.98 25.28 25.14
N GLU A 57 9.41 24.21 25.82
CA GLU A 57 9.84 24.30 27.23
C GLU A 57 11.29 24.78 27.43
N HIS A 58 12.10 24.94 26.37
CA HIS A 58 13.56 25.12 26.54
C HIS A 58 14.17 26.48 26.15
N HIS A 59 13.38 27.48 25.73
CA HIS A 59 13.96 28.71 25.17
C HIS A 59 13.51 30.06 25.74
N CYS A 60 12.84 30.11 26.91
CA CYS A 60 12.57 31.39 27.58
C CYS A 60 13.41 31.55 28.86
N HIS A 61 14.63 32.08 28.75
CA HIS A 61 15.37 32.60 29.91
C HIS A 61 14.98 34.08 30.13
N PRO A 62 14.39 34.45 31.28
CA PRO A 62 14.08 35.84 31.57
C PRO A 62 15.37 36.64 31.84
N ILE A 63 15.59 37.70 31.07
CA ILE A 63 16.66 38.68 31.34
C ILE A 63 16.28 39.45 32.61
N LYS A 64 17.03 39.24 33.69
CA LYS A 64 16.90 40.06 34.91
C LYS A 64 17.63 41.38 34.70
N ILE A 65 16.89 42.48 34.56
CA ILE A 65 17.44 43.83 34.63
C ILE A 65 17.42 44.24 36.11
N THR A 66 18.60 44.37 36.71
CA THR A 66 18.79 44.95 38.05
C THR A 66 19.05 46.46 37.91
N TYR A 67 18.26 47.26 38.62
CA TYR A 67 18.46 48.70 38.79
C TYR A 67 19.51 49.02 39.85
#